data_AF-A0A6A6CAD1-F1
#
_entry.id   AF-A0A6A6CAD1-F1
#
_cell.length_a   1.000
_cell.length_b   1.000
_cell.length_c   1.000
_cell.angle_alpha   90.00
_cell.angle_beta   90.00
_cell.angle_gamma   90.00
#
_symmetry.space_group_name_H-M   'P 1'
#
loop_
_entity.id
_entity.type
_entity.pdbx_description
1 polymer ?
#
loop_
_entity_poly.entity_id
_entity_poly.type
_entity_poly.pdbx_seq_one_letter_code
_entity_poly.pdbx_strand_id
1 'polypeptide(L)'
;MNQCSGAFGGDGVARCTGHFAGCVCQATPNTCGNPQSCDMNQCNGAFGGGDGIARCTNHFAGCVCQATTNTCGSPQSCDMNQCGGTFDGSGLATCKGHFAGCQCVPTPNTCGQPQSCGLNNCNGAVDQDGTARCNGHFAGCVCIPTSSSCGEPQSCDDRGCAGTFDGSGLATCKGNFKGCQCIPTTNTCGQPQSCTLNNCNGSQDGDGKSRCNGHFAGCICNPPAAPPSGPPSGIFIVNGNCDFDTGAHNGECFFSTDNSNFADQDIPCDGSSPCGGSGKCGVFSNSQVSFVVLFGIRKV
;
A
#
# COMPACT_ATOMS: atom_id res chain seq x y z
N MET A 1 -33.34 -34.38 -51.95
CA MET A 1 -33.62 -33.43 -50.85
C MET A 1 -33.25 -32.05 -51.35
N ASN A 2 -34.24 -31.18 -51.50
CA ASN A 2 -34.16 -29.90 -52.19
C ASN A 2 -33.41 -28.87 -51.33
N GLN A 3 -32.17 -28.53 -51.72
CA GLN A 3 -31.38 -27.50 -51.06
C GLN A 3 -31.83 -26.11 -51.54
N CYS A 4 -32.71 -25.47 -50.79
CA CYS A 4 -32.99 -24.06 -50.92
C CYS A 4 -32.13 -23.30 -49.90
N SER A 5 -30.95 -22.84 -50.31
CA SER A 5 -30.16 -21.88 -49.52
C SER A 5 -30.74 -20.50 -49.77
N GLY A 6 -31.36 -19.85 -48.77
CA GLY A 6 -31.91 -18.51 -48.99
C GLY A 6 -30.97 -17.39 -48.56
N ALA A 7 -31.25 -16.17 -49.02
CA ALA A 7 -30.49 -14.97 -48.70
C ALA A 7 -31.42 -13.87 -48.15
N PHE A 8 -30.89 -13.02 -47.26
CA PHE A 8 -31.58 -11.84 -46.76
C PHE A 8 -31.66 -10.79 -47.89
N GLY A 9 -32.83 -10.67 -48.53
CA GLY A 9 -33.11 -9.65 -49.55
C GLY A 9 -33.53 -8.29 -48.96
N GLY A 10 -33.62 -7.25 -49.79
CA GLY A 10 -34.04 -5.90 -49.36
C GLY A 10 -35.55 -5.75 -49.10
N ASP A 11 -36.36 -6.75 -49.47
CA ASP A 11 -37.83 -6.71 -49.42
C ASP A 11 -38.43 -7.57 -48.28
N GLY A 12 -37.60 -8.06 -47.36
CA GLY A 12 -38.08 -8.74 -46.14
C GLY A 12 -38.49 -10.20 -46.31
N VAL A 13 -38.31 -10.77 -47.51
CA VAL A 13 -38.73 -12.12 -47.86
C VAL A 13 -37.52 -13.02 -48.09
N ALA A 14 -37.47 -14.17 -47.41
CA ALA A 14 -36.49 -15.20 -47.69
C ALA A 14 -36.74 -15.78 -49.10
N ARG A 15 -35.77 -15.63 -50.01
CA ARG A 15 -35.83 -16.24 -51.34
C ARG A 15 -34.75 -17.29 -51.50
N CYS A 16 -35.10 -18.39 -52.15
CA CYS A 16 -34.16 -19.45 -52.47
C CYS A 16 -33.10 -18.92 -53.45
N THR A 17 -31.90 -19.46 -53.33
CA THR A 17 -30.81 -19.33 -54.31
C THR A 17 -30.57 -20.68 -55.00
N GLY A 18 -29.75 -20.70 -56.05
CA GLY A 18 -29.47 -21.94 -56.80
C GLY A 18 -30.63 -22.42 -57.66
N HIS A 19 -30.99 -23.70 -57.55
CA HIS A 19 -31.99 -24.35 -58.42
C HIS A 19 -33.42 -23.79 -58.30
N PHE A 20 -33.73 -23.11 -57.20
CA PHE A 20 -35.01 -22.46 -56.96
C PHE A 20 -34.87 -20.93 -56.89
N ALA A 21 -33.84 -20.37 -57.53
CA ALA A 21 -33.56 -18.93 -57.50
C ALA A 21 -34.81 -18.09 -57.82
N GLY A 22 -35.19 -17.21 -56.88
CA GLY A 22 -36.34 -16.32 -57.02
C GLY A 22 -37.64 -16.80 -56.37
N CYS A 23 -37.76 -18.08 -56.00
CA CYS A 23 -38.89 -18.59 -55.23
C CYS A 23 -38.87 -18.07 -53.79
N VAL A 24 -40.05 -17.73 -53.24
CA VAL A 24 -40.21 -17.41 -51.82
C VAL A 24 -40.17 -18.71 -51.02
N CYS A 25 -39.33 -18.76 -49.97
CA CYS A 25 -39.26 -19.90 -49.06
C CYS A 25 -39.99 -19.58 -47.75
N GLN A 26 -40.49 -20.64 -47.10
CA GLN A 26 -40.82 -20.55 -45.68
C GLN A 26 -39.52 -20.35 -44.90
N ALA A 27 -39.47 -19.29 -44.07
CA ALA A 27 -38.32 -18.96 -43.25
C ALA A 27 -38.09 -20.02 -42.16
N THR A 28 -37.17 -20.93 -42.44
CA THR A 28 -36.58 -21.89 -41.49
C THR A 28 -35.08 -21.60 -41.32
N PRO A 29 -34.44 -22.04 -40.23
CA PRO A 29 -33.00 -21.84 -40.02
C PRO A 29 -32.12 -22.25 -41.22
N ASN A 30 -32.56 -23.21 -42.03
CA ASN A 30 -31.82 -23.73 -43.19
C ASN A 30 -32.09 -22.96 -44.50
N THR A 31 -33.12 -22.12 -44.53
CA THR A 31 -33.49 -21.28 -45.70
C THR A 31 -33.16 -19.81 -45.47
N CYS A 32 -32.77 -19.44 -44.26
CA CYS A 32 -32.20 -18.13 -43.98
C CYS A 32 -30.69 -18.28 -44.15
N GLY A 33 -30.04 -17.37 -44.88
CA GLY A 33 -28.58 -17.40 -45.04
C GLY A 33 -27.85 -17.22 -43.70
N ASN A 34 -26.56 -16.89 -43.76
CA ASN A 34 -25.80 -16.61 -42.52
C ASN A 34 -26.50 -15.54 -41.66
N PRO A 35 -26.66 -15.77 -40.34
CA PRO A 35 -27.34 -14.83 -39.45
C PRO A 35 -26.79 -13.40 -39.59
N GLN A 36 -27.70 -12.45 -39.85
CA GLN A 36 -27.41 -11.01 -39.89
C GLN A 36 -27.84 -10.36 -38.58
N SER A 37 -27.49 -9.07 -38.39
CA SER A 37 -27.94 -8.29 -37.23
C SER A 37 -29.47 -8.29 -37.09
N CYS A 38 -29.95 -8.47 -35.87
CA CYS A 38 -31.39 -8.46 -35.53
C CYS A 38 -32.08 -7.10 -35.78
N ASP A 39 -31.32 -6.03 -35.94
CA ASP A 39 -31.83 -4.68 -36.24
C ASP A 39 -31.83 -4.36 -37.74
N MET A 40 -31.27 -5.24 -38.57
CA MET A 40 -31.13 -5.01 -39.99
C MET A 40 -32.42 -5.35 -40.75
N ASN A 41 -32.73 -4.56 -41.79
CA ASN A 41 -33.80 -4.82 -42.76
C ASN A 41 -35.18 -5.10 -42.14
N GLN A 42 -35.52 -4.41 -41.05
CA GLN A 42 -36.78 -4.57 -40.31
C GLN A 42 -37.02 -5.99 -39.76
N CYS A 43 -35.94 -6.76 -39.50
CA CYS A 43 -36.00 -8.09 -38.86
C CYS A 43 -36.75 -8.04 -37.50
N ASN A 44 -36.48 -7.00 -36.71
CA ASN A 44 -37.03 -6.80 -35.37
C ASN A 44 -36.80 -8.04 -34.50
N GLY A 45 -35.54 -8.39 -34.27
CA GLY A 45 -35.19 -9.62 -33.56
C GLY A 45 -35.63 -9.62 -32.09
N ALA A 46 -36.01 -10.80 -31.62
CA ALA A 46 -36.36 -11.04 -30.22
C ALA A 46 -35.90 -12.44 -29.80
N PHE A 47 -35.66 -12.61 -28.49
CA PHE A 47 -35.50 -13.92 -27.90
C PHE A 47 -36.88 -14.54 -27.62
N GLY A 48 -37.19 -15.66 -28.28
CA GLY A 48 -38.44 -16.39 -28.08
C GLY A 48 -38.20 -17.89 -27.91
N GLY A 49 -39.11 -18.59 -27.23
CA GLY A 49 -39.08 -20.05 -27.17
C GLY A 49 -38.15 -20.69 -26.13
N GLY A 50 -37.49 -19.90 -25.28
CA GLY A 50 -36.70 -20.40 -24.13
C GLY A 50 -35.36 -21.05 -24.47
N ASP A 51 -35.01 -21.15 -25.75
CA ASP A 51 -33.73 -21.70 -26.23
C ASP A 51 -32.61 -20.64 -26.32
N GLY A 52 -32.90 -19.40 -25.93
CA GLY A 52 -31.91 -18.32 -25.89
C GLY A 52 -31.38 -17.89 -27.26
N ILE A 53 -32.06 -18.27 -28.35
CA ILE A 53 -31.67 -17.90 -29.71
C ILE A 53 -32.53 -16.73 -30.19
N ALA A 54 -31.88 -15.64 -30.59
CA ALA A 54 -32.55 -14.49 -31.16
C ALA A 54 -33.06 -14.81 -32.58
N ARG A 55 -34.32 -14.48 -32.84
CA ARG A 55 -34.95 -14.68 -34.15
C ARG A 55 -35.69 -13.43 -34.57
N CYS A 56 -35.73 -13.17 -35.88
CA CYS A 56 -36.56 -12.11 -36.42
C CYS A 56 -38.05 -12.37 -36.12
N THR A 57 -38.79 -11.33 -35.77
CA THR A 57 -40.24 -11.41 -35.56
C THR A 57 -41.05 -10.73 -36.65
N ASN A 58 -40.41 -9.91 -37.49
CA ASN A 58 -41.05 -9.22 -38.61
C ASN A 58 -40.48 -9.71 -39.95
N HIS A 59 -39.63 -8.94 -40.63
CA HIS A 59 -38.99 -9.42 -41.85
C HIS A 59 -38.15 -10.65 -41.55
N PHE A 60 -38.23 -11.69 -42.40
CA PHE A 60 -37.54 -12.96 -42.16
C PHE A 60 -37.98 -13.67 -40.87
N ALA A 61 -39.25 -13.52 -40.46
CA ALA A 61 -39.79 -14.10 -39.23
C ALA A 61 -39.40 -15.59 -39.05
N GLY A 62 -38.79 -15.92 -37.91
CA GLY A 62 -38.30 -17.27 -37.60
C GLY A 62 -36.84 -17.54 -37.99
N CYS A 63 -36.21 -16.69 -38.79
CA CYS A 63 -34.77 -16.74 -39.06
C CYS A 63 -33.95 -16.36 -37.83
N VAL A 64 -32.83 -17.06 -37.61
CA VAL A 64 -31.86 -16.70 -36.57
C VAL A 64 -31.14 -15.40 -36.97
N CYS A 65 -30.98 -14.50 -36.01
CA CYS A 65 -30.25 -13.25 -36.17
C CYS A 65 -29.21 -13.06 -35.06
N GLN A 66 -28.21 -12.21 -35.30
CA GLN A 66 -27.20 -11.82 -34.31
C GLN A 66 -27.79 -10.75 -33.41
N ALA A 67 -27.92 -11.07 -32.13
CA ALA A 67 -28.48 -10.16 -31.13
C ALA A 67 -27.66 -8.87 -31.05
N THR A 68 -28.37 -7.76 -30.90
CA THR A 68 -27.78 -6.43 -30.66
C THR A 68 -28.21 -5.93 -29.29
N THR A 69 -27.71 -4.77 -28.89
CA THR A 69 -28.14 -4.08 -27.66
C THR A 69 -29.66 -3.84 -27.63
N ASN A 70 -30.33 -3.70 -28.77
CA ASN A 70 -31.78 -3.53 -28.84
C ASN A 70 -32.54 -4.85 -28.69
N THR A 71 -31.91 -5.97 -29.01
CA THR A 71 -32.47 -7.32 -28.78
C THR A 71 -32.29 -7.76 -27.33
N CYS A 72 -31.19 -7.33 -26.71
CA CYS A 72 -30.85 -7.66 -25.33
C CYS A 72 -31.70 -6.85 -24.35
N GLY A 73 -32.20 -7.52 -23.30
CA GLY A 73 -32.82 -6.85 -22.16
C GLY A 73 -31.77 -6.30 -21.18
N SER A 74 -32.23 -5.90 -20.00
CA SER A 74 -31.32 -5.53 -18.90
C SER A 74 -30.37 -6.69 -18.55
N PRO A 75 -29.06 -6.44 -18.36
CA PRO A 75 -28.09 -7.47 -18.04
C PRO A 75 -28.52 -8.33 -16.85
N GLN A 76 -28.48 -9.65 -17.02
CA GLN A 76 -28.72 -10.64 -15.97
C GLN A 76 -27.41 -11.35 -15.59
N SER A 77 -27.42 -12.16 -14.54
CA SER A 77 -26.25 -12.95 -14.14
C SER A 77 -25.70 -13.80 -15.29
N CYS A 78 -24.37 -13.79 -15.46
CA CYS A 78 -23.66 -14.57 -16.49
C CYS A 78 -23.79 -16.10 -16.35
N ASP A 79 -24.23 -16.59 -15.19
CA ASP A 79 -24.45 -18.01 -14.93
C ASP A 79 -25.92 -18.43 -15.13
N MET A 80 -26.80 -17.46 -15.39
CA MET A 80 -28.24 -17.71 -15.50
C MET A 80 -28.60 -18.20 -16.90
N ASN A 81 -29.59 -19.10 -16.97
CA ASN A 81 -30.24 -19.54 -18.21
C ASN A 81 -29.28 -20.01 -19.31
N GLN A 82 -28.18 -20.68 -18.96
CA GLN A 82 -27.18 -21.19 -19.90
C GLN A 82 -26.50 -20.08 -20.73
N CYS A 83 -26.43 -18.85 -20.20
CA CYS A 83 -25.67 -17.74 -20.78
C CYS A 83 -24.19 -18.12 -20.99
N GLY A 84 -23.58 -18.80 -20.00
CA GLY A 84 -22.18 -19.22 -20.06
C GLY A 84 -21.25 -18.01 -20.24
N GLY A 85 -21.44 -16.99 -19.41
CA GLY A 85 -20.80 -15.70 -19.63
C GLY A 85 -19.28 -15.75 -19.53
N THR A 86 -18.65 -14.93 -20.36
CA THR A 86 -17.19 -14.75 -20.38
C THR A 86 -16.86 -13.29 -20.63
N PHE A 87 -15.67 -12.85 -20.20
CA PHE A 87 -15.17 -11.55 -20.60
C PHE A 87 -14.61 -11.57 -22.02
N ASP A 88 -14.91 -10.52 -22.78
CA ASP A 88 -14.23 -10.25 -24.04
C ASP A 88 -12.91 -9.49 -23.84
N GLY A 89 -12.23 -9.13 -24.93
CA GLY A 89 -10.95 -8.39 -24.88
C GLY A 89 -11.08 -6.96 -24.35
N SER A 90 -12.29 -6.40 -24.28
CA SER A 90 -12.59 -5.10 -23.66
C SER A 90 -12.95 -5.23 -22.18
N GLY A 91 -12.90 -6.44 -21.62
CA GLY A 91 -13.26 -6.67 -20.21
C GLY A 91 -14.75 -6.56 -19.94
N LEU A 92 -15.60 -6.62 -20.97
CA LEU A 92 -17.04 -6.67 -20.84
C LEU A 92 -17.51 -8.13 -20.77
N ALA A 93 -18.33 -8.45 -19.78
CA ALA A 93 -18.89 -9.79 -19.68
C ALA A 93 -20.09 -9.95 -20.62
N THR A 94 -20.02 -10.97 -21.47
CA THR A 94 -21.03 -11.30 -22.47
C THR A 94 -21.36 -12.78 -22.45
N CYS A 95 -22.60 -13.12 -22.80
CA CYS A 95 -23.02 -14.52 -22.94
C CYS A 95 -22.38 -15.15 -24.19
N LYS A 96 -21.95 -16.41 -24.06
CA LYS A 96 -21.48 -17.24 -25.19
C LYS A 96 -22.46 -18.34 -25.61
N GLY A 97 -23.35 -18.75 -24.70
CA GLY A 97 -24.40 -19.74 -24.94
C GLY A 97 -25.72 -19.05 -25.30
N HIS A 98 -26.73 -19.24 -24.47
CA HIS A 98 -28.00 -18.53 -24.62
C HIS A 98 -27.78 -17.02 -24.52
N PHE A 99 -28.51 -16.25 -25.32
CA PHE A 99 -28.36 -14.79 -25.40
C PHE A 99 -26.96 -14.35 -25.87
N ALA A 100 -26.30 -15.17 -26.71
CA ALA A 100 -24.95 -14.90 -27.21
C ALA A 100 -24.80 -13.47 -27.73
N GLY A 101 -23.77 -12.77 -27.24
CA GLY A 101 -23.50 -11.37 -27.56
C GLY A 101 -24.18 -10.34 -26.66
N CYS A 102 -25.14 -10.74 -25.80
CA CYS A 102 -25.70 -9.85 -24.80
C CYS A 102 -24.77 -9.70 -23.59
N GLN A 103 -24.74 -8.48 -23.03
CA GLN A 103 -24.03 -8.20 -21.79
C GLN A 103 -24.69 -8.91 -20.60
N CYS A 104 -23.86 -9.43 -19.69
CA CYS A 104 -24.30 -10.05 -18.45
C CYS A 104 -23.55 -9.47 -17.25
N VAL A 105 -24.11 -9.65 -16.05
CA VAL A 105 -23.49 -9.28 -14.77
C VAL A 105 -22.53 -10.41 -14.37
N PRO A 106 -21.22 -10.14 -14.26
CA PRO A 106 -20.23 -11.15 -13.94
C PRO A 106 -20.50 -11.81 -12.58
N THR A 107 -20.17 -13.08 -12.49
CA THR A 107 -20.17 -13.85 -11.24
C THR A 107 -18.75 -14.33 -10.94
N PRO A 108 -18.50 -14.92 -9.75
CA PRO A 108 -17.22 -15.56 -9.47
C PRO A 108 -16.81 -16.61 -10.50
N ASN A 109 -17.76 -17.28 -11.18
CA ASN A 109 -17.47 -18.27 -12.22
C ASN A 109 -17.11 -17.63 -13.57
N THR A 110 -17.54 -16.40 -13.82
CA THR A 110 -17.12 -15.60 -14.98
C THR A 110 -15.67 -15.11 -14.80
N CYS A 111 -15.29 -14.87 -13.55
CA CYS A 111 -13.96 -14.40 -13.19
C CYS A 111 -12.93 -15.54 -13.22
N GLY A 112 -11.74 -15.27 -13.74
CA GLY A 112 -10.61 -16.18 -13.65
C GLY A 112 -9.91 -16.12 -12.28
N GLN A 113 -8.71 -16.69 -12.22
CA GLN A 113 -7.84 -16.52 -11.06
C GLN A 113 -7.53 -15.03 -10.84
N PRO A 114 -7.64 -14.51 -9.59
CA PRO A 114 -7.35 -13.11 -9.31
C PRO A 114 -5.98 -12.68 -9.83
N GLN A 115 -5.96 -11.57 -10.57
CA GLN A 115 -4.74 -10.92 -11.08
C GLN A 115 -4.53 -9.58 -10.39
N SER A 116 -3.41 -8.92 -10.62
CA SER A 116 -3.13 -7.58 -10.08
C SER A 116 -4.23 -6.57 -10.46
N CYS A 117 -4.69 -5.78 -9.47
CA CYS A 117 -5.71 -4.75 -9.67
C CYS A 117 -5.29 -3.62 -10.63
N GLY A 118 -3.99 -3.46 -10.88
CA GLY A 118 -3.44 -2.50 -11.85
C GLY A 118 -3.32 -3.04 -13.28
N LEU A 119 -3.64 -4.31 -13.51
CA LEU A 119 -3.45 -4.97 -14.80
C LEU A 119 -4.69 -4.82 -15.71
N ASN A 120 -4.47 -4.76 -17.03
CA ASN A 120 -5.51 -4.83 -18.06
C ASN A 120 -6.69 -3.86 -17.85
N ASN A 121 -6.43 -2.65 -17.36
CA ASN A 121 -7.44 -1.64 -17.04
C ASN A 121 -8.50 -2.09 -16.02
N CYS A 122 -8.17 -3.06 -15.16
CA CYS A 122 -9.02 -3.47 -14.02
C CYS A 122 -9.34 -2.30 -13.09
N ASN A 123 -8.37 -1.38 -12.88
CA ASN A 123 -8.49 -0.23 -12.01
C ASN A 123 -9.12 -0.59 -10.66
N GLY A 124 -8.60 -1.66 -10.04
CA GLY A 124 -9.24 -2.22 -8.86
C GLY A 124 -9.04 -1.37 -7.62
N ALA A 125 -9.98 -1.47 -6.70
CA ALA A 125 -9.94 -0.81 -5.40
C ALA A 125 -10.39 -1.78 -4.31
N VAL A 126 -9.94 -1.56 -3.07
CA VAL A 126 -10.42 -2.33 -1.92
C VAL A 126 -11.79 -1.82 -1.48
N ASP A 127 -12.77 -2.71 -1.47
CA ASP A 127 -14.13 -2.44 -1.00
C ASP A 127 -14.19 -2.34 0.54
N GLN A 128 -15.35 -1.95 1.06
CA GLN A 128 -15.58 -1.83 2.50
C GLN A 128 -15.45 -3.16 3.26
N ASP A 129 -15.69 -4.28 2.57
CA ASP A 129 -15.53 -5.63 3.11
C ASP A 129 -14.05 -6.09 3.15
N GLY A 130 -13.12 -5.26 2.66
CA GLY A 130 -11.70 -5.56 2.61
C GLY A 130 -11.28 -6.39 1.39
N THR A 131 -12.18 -6.68 0.46
CA THR A 131 -11.88 -7.39 -0.80
C THR A 131 -11.54 -6.40 -1.88
N ALA A 132 -10.44 -6.62 -2.61
CA ALA A 132 -10.12 -5.81 -3.77
C ALA A 132 -10.87 -6.30 -5.00
N ARG A 133 -11.58 -5.41 -5.70
CA ARG A 133 -12.32 -5.72 -6.92
C ARG A 133 -12.00 -4.76 -8.04
N CYS A 134 -12.05 -5.25 -9.28
CA CYS A 134 -11.95 -4.41 -10.46
C CYS A 134 -13.15 -3.47 -10.58
N ASN A 135 -12.90 -2.22 -10.96
CA ASN A 135 -13.94 -1.21 -11.26
C ASN A 135 -14.00 -0.85 -12.75
N GLY A 136 -12.96 -1.15 -13.52
CA GLY A 136 -12.89 -0.97 -14.96
C GLY A 136 -13.18 -2.27 -15.70
N HIS A 137 -12.22 -2.74 -16.50
CA HIS A 137 -12.31 -4.04 -17.14
C HIS A 137 -12.47 -5.13 -16.07
N PHE A 138 -13.29 -6.15 -16.34
CA PHE A 138 -13.57 -7.23 -15.38
C PHE A 138 -14.30 -6.74 -14.11
N ALA A 139 -15.08 -5.65 -14.21
CA ALA A 139 -15.78 -5.04 -13.08
C ALA A 139 -16.51 -6.07 -12.20
N GLY A 140 -16.27 -6.00 -10.89
CA GLY A 140 -16.84 -6.92 -9.90
C GLY A 140 -16.02 -8.19 -9.62
N CYS A 141 -15.03 -8.51 -10.45
CA CYS A 141 -14.09 -9.60 -10.18
C CYS A 141 -13.08 -9.23 -9.10
N VAL A 142 -12.73 -10.21 -8.26
CA VAL A 142 -11.69 -10.05 -7.25
C VAL A 142 -10.31 -9.93 -7.92
N CYS A 143 -9.50 -9.01 -7.43
CA CYS A 143 -8.13 -8.78 -7.87
C CYS A 143 -7.16 -8.76 -6.68
N ILE A 144 -5.87 -8.85 -6.96
CA ILE A 144 -4.79 -8.75 -5.98
C ILE A 144 -4.43 -7.27 -5.85
N PRO A 145 -4.64 -6.64 -4.68
CA PRO A 145 -4.39 -5.22 -4.53
C PRO A 145 -2.90 -4.89 -4.68
N THR A 146 -2.64 -3.76 -5.32
CA THR A 146 -1.37 -3.06 -5.39
C THR A 146 -1.40 -1.83 -4.46
N SER A 147 -0.25 -1.21 -4.23
CA SER A 147 -0.15 0.02 -3.43
C SER A 147 -1.12 1.13 -3.89
N SER A 148 -1.35 1.25 -5.20
CA SER A 148 -2.28 2.23 -5.79
C SER A 148 -3.77 1.90 -5.61
N SER A 149 -4.12 0.64 -5.39
CA SER A 149 -5.50 0.20 -5.13
C SER A 149 -5.86 0.15 -3.66
N CYS A 150 -4.83 0.14 -2.81
CA CYS A 150 -4.96 0.29 -1.37
C CYS A 150 -5.22 1.77 -1.06
N GLY A 151 -6.20 2.04 -0.20
CA GLY A 151 -6.38 3.38 0.35
C GLY A 151 -5.29 3.74 1.35
N GLU A 152 -5.52 4.84 2.09
CA GLU A 152 -4.63 5.24 3.18
C GLU A 152 -4.44 4.11 4.20
N PRO A 153 -3.19 3.80 4.60
CA PRO A 153 -2.91 2.76 5.58
C PRO A 153 -3.74 2.93 6.86
N GLN A 154 -4.44 1.87 7.25
CA GLN A 154 -5.19 1.81 8.51
C GLN A 154 -4.43 0.99 9.54
N SER A 155 -4.88 0.99 10.81
CA SER A 155 -4.31 0.14 11.86
C SER A 155 -4.29 -1.34 11.45
N CYS A 156 -3.19 -2.03 11.73
CA CYS A 156 -3.02 -3.46 11.44
C CYS A 156 -3.99 -4.37 12.22
N ASP A 157 -4.62 -3.87 13.27
CA ASP A 157 -5.59 -4.61 14.07
C ASP A 157 -7.04 -4.28 13.70
N ASP A 158 -7.25 -3.27 12.86
CA ASP A 158 -8.59 -2.79 12.54
C ASP A 158 -9.26 -3.64 11.47
N ARG A 159 -10.59 -3.77 11.59
CA ARG A 159 -11.50 -4.33 10.57
C ARG A 159 -11.07 -5.70 10.02
N GLY A 160 -10.40 -6.52 10.83
CA GLY A 160 -9.95 -7.85 10.43
C GLY A 160 -8.71 -7.88 9.53
N CYS A 161 -7.92 -6.79 9.47
CA CYS A 161 -6.66 -6.74 8.72
C CYS A 161 -5.69 -7.86 9.12
N ALA A 162 -5.56 -8.13 10.42
CA ALA A 162 -4.62 -9.11 10.98
C ALA A 162 -3.19 -8.88 10.44
N GLY A 163 -2.69 -7.65 10.64
CA GLY A 163 -1.44 -7.21 10.04
C GLY A 163 -0.23 -7.93 10.60
N THR A 164 0.73 -8.18 9.71
CA THR A 164 2.01 -8.82 10.02
C THR A 164 3.11 -8.16 9.20
N PHE A 165 4.35 -8.20 9.68
CA PHE A 165 5.50 -7.78 8.88
C PHE A 165 5.84 -8.82 7.81
N ASP A 166 6.07 -8.38 6.58
CA ASP A 166 6.69 -9.19 5.55
C ASP A 166 8.22 -9.26 5.70
N GLY A 167 8.90 -9.99 4.81
CA GLY A 167 10.35 -10.15 4.84
C GLY A 167 11.13 -8.84 4.65
N SER A 168 10.51 -7.81 4.08
CA SER A 168 11.10 -6.47 3.91
C SER A 168 10.89 -5.56 5.13
N GLY A 169 10.08 -6.00 6.10
CA GLY A 169 9.78 -5.24 7.31
C GLY A 169 8.64 -4.25 7.13
N LEU A 170 7.87 -4.40 6.05
CA LEU A 170 6.64 -3.66 5.81
C LEU A 170 5.46 -4.39 6.46
N ALA A 171 4.68 -3.69 7.27
CA ALA A 171 3.47 -4.26 7.84
C ALA A 171 2.36 -4.30 6.79
N THR A 172 1.85 -5.50 6.54
CA THR A 172 0.79 -5.75 5.56
C THR A 172 -0.33 -6.58 6.17
N CYS A 173 -1.57 -6.32 5.73
CA CYS A 173 -2.72 -7.11 6.15
C CYS A 173 -2.67 -8.54 5.59
N LYS A 174 -3.06 -9.53 6.39
CA LYS A 174 -3.20 -10.93 5.96
C LYS A 174 -4.67 -11.37 5.83
N GLY A 175 -5.58 -10.72 6.57
CA GLY A 175 -7.02 -10.89 6.48
C GLY A 175 -7.64 -9.91 5.48
N ASN A 176 -8.58 -9.08 5.95
CA ASN A 176 -9.17 -8.02 5.14
C ASN A 176 -8.08 -7.05 4.64
N PHE A 177 -8.24 -6.48 3.45
CA PHE A 177 -7.22 -5.63 2.82
C PHE A 177 -5.90 -6.37 2.52
N LYS A 178 -5.96 -7.70 2.31
CA LYS A 178 -4.78 -8.56 2.15
C LYS A 178 -3.76 -8.00 1.17
N GLY A 179 -2.53 -7.80 1.64
CA GLY A 179 -1.43 -7.25 0.83
C GLY A 179 -1.32 -5.73 0.85
N CYS A 180 -2.30 -5.01 1.38
CA CYS A 180 -2.20 -3.57 1.64
C CYS A 180 -1.34 -3.30 2.88
N GLN A 181 -0.61 -2.18 2.83
CA GLN A 181 0.14 -1.69 3.96
C GLN A 181 -0.82 -1.26 5.09
N CYS A 182 -0.43 -1.56 6.33
CA CYS A 182 -1.12 -1.12 7.53
C CYS A 182 -0.15 -0.46 8.52
N ILE A 183 -0.70 0.33 9.45
CA ILE A 183 0.03 0.99 10.52
C ILE A 183 0.22 -0.03 11.65
N PRO A 184 1.46 -0.44 11.98
CA PRO A 184 1.71 -1.45 13.00
C PRO A 184 1.21 -0.98 14.37
N THR A 185 0.65 -1.91 15.13
CA THR A 185 0.27 -1.71 16.52
C THR A 185 1.22 -2.47 17.44
N THR A 186 1.02 -2.37 18.75
CA THR A 186 1.72 -3.22 19.73
C THR A 186 1.55 -4.71 19.45
N ASN A 187 0.41 -5.14 18.90
CA ASN A 187 0.18 -6.55 18.56
C ASN A 187 1.00 -6.98 17.34
N THR A 188 1.21 -6.08 16.38
CA THR A 188 2.06 -6.33 15.20
C THR A 188 3.54 -6.32 15.56
N CYS A 189 3.95 -5.38 16.43
CA CYS A 189 5.34 -5.11 16.77
C CYS A 189 5.95 -6.10 17.77
N GLY A 190 5.13 -6.70 18.64
CA GLY A 190 5.61 -7.54 19.73
C GLY A 190 6.44 -6.75 20.76
N GLN A 191 7.36 -7.44 21.43
CA GLN A 191 8.21 -6.84 22.47
C GLN A 191 9.28 -5.92 21.87
N PRO A 192 9.49 -4.70 22.41
CA PRO A 192 10.50 -3.77 21.92
C PRO A 192 11.89 -4.39 21.83
N GLN A 193 12.50 -4.29 20.65
CA GLN A 193 13.87 -4.74 20.37
C GLN A 193 14.83 -3.55 20.33
N SER A 194 16.13 -3.79 20.24
CA SER A 194 17.13 -2.72 20.10
C SER A 194 16.85 -1.87 18.85
N CYS A 195 16.94 -0.54 18.97
CA CYS A 195 16.78 0.41 17.87
C CYS A 195 17.82 0.26 16.76
N THR A 196 18.92 -0.46 17.01
CA THR A 196 19.97 -0.72 16.03
C THR A 196 19.87 -2.11 15.38
N LEU A 197 18.94 -2.95 15.85
CA LEU A 197 18.79 -4.33 15.36
C LEU A 197 17.98 -4.37 14.06
N ASN A 198 18.31 -5.31 13.18
CA ASN A 198 17.55 -5.62 11.95
C ASN A 198 17.25 -4.42 11.05
N ASN A 199 18.14 -3.42 11.00
CA ASN A 199 17.91 -2.19 10.23
C ASN A 199 16.67 -1.38 10.68
N CYS A 200 16.27 -1.50 11.96
CA CYS A 200 15.23 -0.66 12.58
C CYS A 200 15.56 0.84 12.49
N ASN A 201 16.84 1.19 12.69
CA ASN A 201 17.36 2.56 12.63
C ASN A 201 16.49 3.55 13.44
N GLY A 202 16.26 3.22 14.71
CA GLY A 202 15.30 3.92 15.53
C GLY A 202 15.78 5.29 16.00
N SER A 203 14.85 6.25 16.06
CA SER A 203 15.07 7.59 16.60
C SER A 203 14.03 7.92 17.67
N GLN A 204 14.36 8.86 18.56
CA GLN A 204 13.43 9.36 19.55
C GLN A 204 12.40 10.29 18.90
N ASP A 205 11.12 10.04 19.14
CA ASP A 205 10.01 10.88 18.71
C ASP A 205 9.75 12.04 19.69
N GLY A 206 8.82 12.93 19.33
CA GLY A 206 8.45 14.08 20.15
C GLY A 206 7.79 13.71 21.49
N ASP A 207 7.31 12.46 21.63
CA ASP A 207 6.72 11.94 22.87
C ASP A 207 7.78 11.30 23.79
N GLY A 208 9.06 11.37 23.40
CA GLY A 208 10.19 10.82 24.15
C GLY A 208 10.39 9.31 23.97
N LYS A 209 9.63 8.65 23.10
CA LYS A 209 9.75 7.22 22.80
C LYS A 209 10.64 7.00 21.59
N SER A 210 11.45 5.95 21.58
CA SER A 210 12.21 5.59 20.38
C SER A 210 11.40 4.65 19.49
N ARG A 211 11.32 4.97 18.20
CA ARG A 211 10.61 4.15 17.20
C ARG A 211 11.51 3.83 16.02
N CYS A 212 11.33 2.64 15.45
CA CYS A 212 11.98 2.24 14.21
C CYS A 212 11.53 3.13 13.04
N ASN A 213 12.48 3.51 12.19
CA ASN A 213 12.24 4.26 10.95
C ASN A 213 12.49 3.42 9.69
N GLY A 214 13.21 2.29 9.82
CA GLY A 214 13.50 1.34 8.75
C GLY A 214 12.63 0.09 8.86
N HIS A 215 13.26 -1.07 9.04
CA HIS A 215 12.54 -2.33 9.24
C HIS A 215 11.69 -2.23 10.52
N PHE A 216 10.43 -2.69 10.47
CA PHE A 216 9.47 -2.53 11.56
C PHE A 216 9.08 -1.07 11.87
N ALA A 217 9.10 -0.19 10.85
CA ALA A 217 8.79 1.24 11.00
C ALA A 217 7.52 1.50 11.82
N GLY A 218 7.60 2.38 12.82
CA GLY A 218 6.50 2.73 13.73
C GLY A 218 6.46 1.93 15.04
N CYS A 219 7.15 0.79 15.12
CA CYS A 219 7.28 0.01 16.35
C CYS A 219 8.21 0.68 17.37
N ILE A 220 7.87 0.55 18.66
CA ILE A 220 8.75 1.01 19.74
C ILE A 220 10.00 0.14 19.81
N CYS A 221 11.16 0.78 19.99
CA CYS A 221 12.45 0.15 20.15
C CYS A 221 13.19 0.68 21.38
N ASN A 222 14.15 -0.08 21.88
CA ASN A 222 15.01 0.30 22.99
C ASN A 222 16.28 0.97 22.45
N PRO A 223 16.53 2.26 22.75
CA PRO A 223 17.77 2.91 22.32
C PRO A 223 18.99 2.22 22.95
N PRO A 224 20.18 2.30 22.32
CA PRO A 224 21.41 1.82 22.92
C PRO A 224 21.56 2.44 24.32
N ALA A 225 21.97 1.63 25.30
CA ALA A 225 22.27 2.16 26.62
C ALA A 225 23.25 3.33 26.48
N ALA A 226 22.89 4.48 27.08
CA ALA A 226 23.80 5.62 27.09
C ALA A 226 25.15 5.12 27.65
N PRO A 227 26.28 5.53 27.03
CA PRO A 227 27.57 5.22 27.63
C PRO A 227 27.52 5.70 29.09
N PRO A 228 28.09 4.92 30.04
CA PRO A 228 28.10 5.32 31.44
C PRO A 228 28.63 6.75 31.49
N SER A 229 27.83 7.66 32.06
CA SER A 229 28.24 9.04 32.25
C SER A 229 29.62 9.01 32.90
N GLY A 230 30.64 9.47 32.18
CA GLY A 230 31.98 9.58 32.72
C GLY A 230 31.93 10.33 34.05
N PRO A 231 32.87 10.06 34.97
CA PRO A 231 32.91 10.77 36.24
C PRO A 231 32.82 12.29 35.99
N PRO A 232 32.07 13.04 36.81
CA PRO A 232 31.89 14.46 36.60
C PRO A 232 33.25 15.13 36.44
N SER A 233 33.43 15.88 35.35
CA SER A 233 34.62 16.69 35.11
C SER A 233 34.71 17.75 36.22
N GLY A 234 35.46 17.44 37.28
CA GLY A 234 35.78 18.38 38.34
C GLY A 234 36.77 19.43 37.82
N ILE A 235 36.49 20.71 38.08
CA ILE A 235 37.47 21.78 37.90
C ILE A 235 38.48 21.66 39.04
N PHE A 236 39.76 21.50 38.71
CA PHE A 236 40.87 21.50 39.65
C PHE A 236 41.37 22.94 39.85
N ILE A 237 41.12 23.54 41.01
CA ILE A 237 41.76 24.81 41.40
C ILE A 237 42.83 24.48 42.44
N VAL A 238 44.09 24.62 42.04
CA VAL A 238 45.23 24.54 42.97
C VAL A 238 45.48 25.95 43.49
N ASN A 239 45.28 26.18 44.79
CA ASN A 239 45.61 27.44 45.43
C ASN A 239 46.90 27.26 46.25
N GLY A 240 48.02 27.61 45.63
CA GLY A 240 49.36 27.49 46.21
C GLY A 240 50.42 27.22 45.13
N ASN A 241 51.68 27.56 45.43
CA ASN A 241 52.81 27.15 44.59
C ASN A 241 53.02 25.64 44.76
N CYS A 242 52.33 24.85 43.94
CA CYS A 242 52.67 23.44 43.75
C CYS A 242 53.67 23.37 42.59
N ASP A 243 54.94 23.13 42.92
CA ASP A 243 55.94 22.81 41.92
C ASP A 243 55.70 21.35 41.48
N PHE A 244 55.33 21.15 40.21
CA PHE A 244 55.02 19.83 39.66
C PHE A 244 56.24 19.17 39.01
N ASP A 245 57.41 19.81 39.03
CA ASP A 245 58.65 19.20 38.58
C ASP A 245 59.54 18.90 39.78
N THR A 246 60.00 17.65 39.83
CA THR A 246 60.89 17.06 40.84
C THR A 246 60.18 16.64 42.14
N GLY A 247 59.93 15.33 42.25
CA GLY A 247 59.33 14.73 43.43
C GLY A 247 60.18 14.93 44.68
N ALA A 248 59.77 15.87 45.54
CA ALA A 248 59.90 15.78 46.99
C ALA A 248 59.15 16.94 47.69
N HIS A 249 58.24 16.57 48.61
CA HIS A 249 57.99 17.16 49.94
C HIS A 249 56.52 17.51 50.30
N ASN A 250 56.07 16.86 51.37
CA ASN A 250 55.38 17.35 52.57
C ASN A 250 54.62 18.70 52.47
N GLY A 251 53.40 18.65 51.94
CA GLY A 251 52.35 19.63 52.20
C GLY A 251 51.00 18.94 52.04
N GLU A 252 50.10 19.11 53.01
CA GLU A 252 48.74 18.54 52.91
C GLU A 252 47.96 19.31 51.84
N CYS A 253 47.76 18.68 50.69
CA CYS A 253 46.81 19.16 49.68
C CYS A 253 45.40 18.85 50.19
N PHE A 254 44.60 19.89 50.48
CA PHE A 254 43.19 19.70 50.77
C PHE A 254 42.40 19.53 49.47
N PHE A 255 41.63 18.45 49.40
CA PHE A 255 40.76 18.11 48.28
C PHE A 255 39.32 18.52 48.61
N SER A 256 38.69 19.31 47.74
CA SER A 256 37.24 19.53 47.77
C SER A 256 36.64 19.22 46.41
N THR A 257 35.60 18.40 46.40
CA THR A 257 34.89 17.94 45.20
C THR A 257 33.53 18.61 45.01
N ASP A 258 33.18 19.59 45.85
CA ASP A 258 31.87 20.23 45.76
C ASP A 258 31.87 21.40 44.78
N ASN A 259 31.04 21.26 43.73
CA ASN A 259 30.83 22.22 42.66
C ASN A 259 29.78 23.29 43.02
N SER A 260 29.61 23.59 44.30
CA SER A 260 28.65 24.59 44.76
C SER A 260 29.28 25.98 44.70
N ASN A 261 28.88 26.76 43.68
CA ASN A 261 28.95 28.22 43.61
C ASN A 261 30.21 28.87 44.22
N PHE A 262 31.21 29.15 43.38
CA PHE A 262 32.25 30.15 43.67
C PHE A 262 31.69 31.59 43.60
N ALA A 263 30.57 31.83 44.26
CA ALA A 263 30.05 33.17 44.54
C ALA A 263 29.92 33.29 46.05
N ASP A 264 30.73 34.18 46.63
CA ASP A 264 30.73 34.58 48.04
C ASP A 264 30.99 33.47 49.08
N GLN A 265 32.18 32.88 49.02
CA GLN A 265 32.81 32.43 50.26
C GLN A 265 34.06 33.30 50.51
N ASP A 266 33.88 34.32 51.35
CA ASP A 266 34.97 34.96 52.07
C ASP A 266 35.67 33.89 52.92
N ILE A 267 36.72 33.29 52.36
CA ILE A 267 37.66 32.47 53.13
C ILE A 267 38.37 33.44 54.08
N PRO A 268 38.29 33.26 55.41
CA PRO A 268 38.94 34.16 56.33
C PRO A 268 40.45 34.07 56.13
N CYS A 269 41.03 35.13 55.57
CA CYS A 269 42.47 35.31 55.58
C CYS A 269 42.90 35.53 57.03
N ASP A 270 43.59 34.55 57.62
CA ASP A 270 44.37 34.78 58.83
C ASP A 270 45.47 35.81 58.52
N GLY A 271 45.19 37.06 58.88
CA GLY A 271 46.10 37.94 59.62
C GLY A 271 47.40 38.41 58.98
N SER A 272 47.81 37.97 57.78
CA SER A 272 49.11 38.37 57.24
C SER A 272 49.28 38.25 55.72
N SER A 273 48.62 39.12 54.94
CA SER A 273 49.10 39.79 53.70
C SER A 273 47.97 40.14 52.71
N PRO A 274 48.06 41.24 51.92
CA PRO A 274 46.95 41.71 51.10
C PRO A 274 46.87 41.02 49.72
N CYS A 275 45.69 40.51 49.37
CA CYS A 275 45.39 40.00 48.03
C CYS A 275 45.09 41.15 47.06
N GLY A 276 45.94 41.34 46.06
CA GLY A 276 45.68 42.25 44.94
C GLY A 276 46.40 41.76 43.68
N GLY A 277 45.65 41.27 42.69
CA GLY A 277 46.24 40.92 41.40
C GLY A 277 45.26 40.30 40.40
N SER A 278 45.13 40.93 39.24
CA SER A 278 44.36 40.50 38.06
C SER A 278 45.09 39.40 37.27
N GLY A 279 44.48 38.23 37.11
CA GLY A 279 45.00 37.12 36.29
C GLY A 279 44.38 37.07 34.88
N LYS A 280 45.18 36.66 33.88
CA LYS A 280 44.69 36.30 32.53
C LYS A 280 44.51 34.78 32.42
N CYS A 281 43.42 34.35 31.78
CA CYS A 281 43.13 32.94 31.51
C CYS A 281 43.81 32.44 30.23
N GLY A 282 44.39 31.25 30.26
CA GLY A 282 44.79 30.47 29.08
C GLY A 282 44.26 29.04 29.21
N VAL A 283 43.67 28.52 28.13
CA VAL A 283 43.13 27.15 28.08
C VAL A 283 44.11 26.29 27.29
N PHE A 284 44.55 25.18 27.86
CA PHE A 284 45.25 24.12 27.12
C PHE A 284 44.31 22.92 26.96
N SER A 285 44.17 22.48 25.71
CA SER A 285 43.38 21.31 25.34
C SER A 285 44.33 20.20 24.89
N ASN A 286 44.28 19.05 25.55
CA ASN A 286 44.74 17.80 24.96
C ASN A 286 43.59 16.78 25.02
N SER A 287 43.50 15.91 24.03
CA SER A 287 42.28 15.28 23.50
C SER A 287 41.51 14.33 24.43
N GLN A 288 41.76 14.32 25.74
CA GLN A 288 40.96 13.57 26.71
C GLN A 288 40.61 14.32 28.00
N VAL A 289 41.21 15.48 28.30
CA VAL A 289 40.80 16.33 29.44
C VAL A 289 41.18 17.79 29.14
N SER A 290 40.23 18.72 29.29
CA SER A 290 40.54 20.16 29.28
C SER A 290 40.88 20.59 30.70
N PHE A 291 42.05 21.19 30.90
CA PHE A 291 42.47 21.73 32.18
C PHE A 291 42.52 23.26 32.10
N VAL A 292 42.04 23.92 33.15
CA VAL A 292 42.24 25.36 33.35
C VAL A 292 43.22 25.51 34.50
N VAL A 293 44.45 25.93 34.20
CA VAL A 293 45.47 26.21 35.22
C VAL A 293 45.50 27.71 35.46
N LEU A 294 45.19 28.14 36.69
CA LEU A 294 45.29 29.52 37.12
C LEU A 294 46.71 29.79 37.62
N PHE A 295 47.53 30.47 36.83
CA PHE A 295 48.86 30.91 37.27
C PHE A 295 48.76 32.25 37.99
N GLY A 296 48.99 32.25 39.31
CA GLY A 296 49.24 33.46 40.08
C GLY A 296 50.72 33.85 40.00
N ILE A 297 51.06 34.91 39.26
CA ILE A 297 52.42 35.45 39.29
C ILE A 297 52.55 36.38 40.51
N ARG A 298 53.34 35.96 41.50
CA ARG A 298 53.82 36.86 42.56
C ARG A 298 54.93 37.73 41.97
N LYS A 299 54.72 39.05 41.91
CA LYS A 299 55.85 40.00 41.79
C LYS A 299 56.59 39.98 43.12
N VAL A 300 57.86 39.59 43.10
CA VAL A 300 58.81 39.81 44.20
C VAL A 300 59.23 41.27 44.21
#